data_AF-A0A0N1PKG1-F1
#
_entry.id   AF-A0A0N1PKG1-F1
#
_cell.length_a   1.000
_cell.length_b   1.000
_cell.length_c   1.000
_cell.angle_alpha   90.00
_cell.angle_beta   90.00
_cell.angle_gamma   90.00
#
_symmetry.space_group_name_H-M   'P 1'
#
loop_
_entity.id
_entity.type
_entity.pdbx_description
1 polymer ?
#
loop_
_entity_poly.entity_id
_entity_poly.type
_entity_poly.pdbx_seq_one_letter_code
_entity_poly.pdbx_strand_id
1 'polypeptide(L)'
;MSLGSTLNPNDIKEGDDVYFECNIRANPKEHRISWYHNDQQVTQNMSSGVFISTKSLVLQRVMRRDAGLYTCRAANQIGEASSQAVYLRVQLSTGGTASELRYRAASERDYGSLLCRATNAVGRQKKPCVFQIVPAGNL
;
A
#
# COMPACT_ATOMS: atom_id res chain seq x y z
N MET A 1 4.13 -3.06 -16.19
CA MET A 1 4.29 -2.02 -15.15
C MET A 1 5.04 -2.65 -14.00
N SER A 2 5.89 -1.89 -13.33
CA SER A 2 6.65 -2.33 -12.17
C SER A 2 6.73 -1.20 -11.14
N LEU A 3 6.88 -1.58 -9.89
CA LEU A 3 7.34 -0.66 -8.86
C LEU A 3 8.80 -0.29 -9.15
N GLY A 4 9.21 0.89 -8.72
CA GLY A 4 10.59 1.35 -8.80
C GLY A 4 11.60 0.34 -8.27
N SER A 5 12.73 0.17 -8.96
CA SER A 5 13.73 -0.86 -8.65
C SER A 5 14.38 -0.70 -7.27
N THR A 6 14.39 0.50 -6.71
CA THR A 6 14.93 0.78 -5.37
C THR A 6 13.92 0.56 -4.25
N LEU A 7 12.65 0.27 -4.57
CA LEU A 7 11.59 0.12 -3.58
C LEU A 7 11.38 -1.34 -3.22
N ASN A 8 11.26 -1.63 -1.92
CA ASN A 8 10.82 -2.94 -1.44
C ASN A 8 9.28 -2.91 -1.28
N PRO A 9 8.51 -3.66 -2.10
CA PRO A 9 7.03 -3.64 -2.04
C PRO A 9 6.44 -4.02 -0.69
N ASN A 10 7.22 -4.68 0.19
CA ASN A 10 6.78 -5.09 1.51
C ASN A 10 7.19 -4.12 2.63
N ASP A 11 7.93 -3.05 2.34
CA ASP A 11 8.44 -2.10 3.36
C ASP A 11 8.12 -0.63 3.05
N ILE A 12 7.12 -0.37 2.19
CA ILE A 12 6.63 0.98 1.92
C ILE A 12 5.77 1.44 3.08
N LYS A 13 6.10 2.59 3.67
CA LYS A 13 5.42 3.18 4.82
C LYS A 13 4.77 4.51 4.44
N GLU A 14 3.82 4.94 5.26
CA GLU A 14 3.24 6.27 5.12
C GLU A 14 4.34 7.34 5.20
N GLY A 15 4.29 8.29 4.25
CA GLY A 15 5.28 9.34 4.11
C GLY A 15 6.41 9.01 3.13
N ASP A 16 6.53 7.76 2.66
CA ASP A 16 7.51 7.40 1.63
C ASP A 16 7.09 7.94 0.25
N ASP A 17 8.08 8.12 -0.62
CA ASP A 17 7.86 8.42 -2.03
C ASP A 17 7.88 7.13 -2.84
N VAL A 18 6.85 6.92 -3.65
CA VAL A 18 6.69 5.74 -4.50
C VAL A 18 6.72 6.16 -5.95
N TYR A 19 7.39 5.37 -6.78
CA TYR A 19 7.36 5.54 -8.22
C TYR A 19 7.05 4.23 -8.93
N PHE A 20 6.27 4.33 -9.99
CA PHE A 20 5.94 3.24 -10.90
C PHE A 20 6.54 3.52 -12.28
N GLU A 21 6.90 2.46 -12.98
CA GLU A 21 7.40 2.52 -14.35
C GLU A 21 6.54 1.66 -15.29
N CYS A 22 6.18 2.24 -16.43
CA CYS A 22 5.42 1.57 -17.47
C CYS A 22 6.34 1.18 -18.63
N ASN A 23 6.80 -0.06 -18.60
CA ASN A 23 7.56 -0.68 -19.70
C ASN A 23 6.63 -1.03 -20.86
N ILE A 24 6.74 -0.30 -21.97
CA ILE A 24 5.87 -0.41 -23.15
C ILE A 24 6.70 -0.81 -24.37
N ARG A 25 6.20 -1.79 -25.13
CA ARG A 25 6.67 -2.14 -26.47
C ARG A 25 5.49 -1.99 -27.42
N ALA A 26 5.52 -0.95 -28.25
CA ALA A 26 4.44 -0.64 -29.19
C ALA A 26 5.02 -0.34 -30.58
N ASN A 27 4.38 -0.90 -31.61
CA ASN A 27 4.62 -0.56 -33.00
C ASN A 27 3.26 -0.42 -33.69
N PRO A 28 2.85 0.78 -34.15
CA PRO A 28 3.56 2.06 -34.07
C PRO A 28 3.72 2.57 -32.62
N LYS A 29 4.64 3.52 -32.42
CA LYS A 29 4.95 4.10 -31.09
C LYS A 29 3.67 4.62 -30.41
N GLU A 30 3.59 4.40 -29.10
CA GLU A 30 2.53 4.93 -28.27
C GLU A 30 2.48 6.47 -28.31
N HIS A 31 1.27 7.02 -28.35
CA HIS A 31 1.04 8.47 -28.32
C HIS A 31 0.35 8.92 -27.04
N ARG A 32 -0.20 7.98 -26.25
CA ARG A 32 -0.85 8.26 -24.97
C ARG A 32 -0.52 7.16 -23.97
N ILE A 33 -0.20 7.57 -22.74
CA ILE A 33 -0.02 6.69 -21.59
C ILE A 33 -0.87 7.25 -20.45
N SER A 34 -1.73 6.39 -19.88
CA SER A 34 -2.67 6.74 -18.82
C SER A 34 -2.46 5.82 -17.62
N TRP A 35 -2.63 6.34 -16.41
CA TRP A 35 -2.47 5.61 -15.16
C TRP A 35 -3.81 5.47 -14.45
N TYR A 36 -4.01 4.36 -13.75
CA TYR A 36 -5.25 4.07 -13.04
C TYR A 36 -4.94 3.53 -11.64
N HIS A 37 -5.72 3.98 -10.65
CA HIS A 37 -5.74 3.49 -9.27
C HIS A 37 -7.14 2.96 -8.98
N ASN A 38 -7.27 1.68 -8.68
CA ASN A 38 -8.55 0.98 -8.48
C ASN A 38 -9.55 1.27 -9.62
N ASP A 39 -9.08 1.13 -10.87
CA ASP A 39 -9.82 1.39 -12.11
C ASP A 39 -10.26 2.85 -12.35
N GLN A 40 -9.91 3.77 -11.46
CA GLN A 40 -10.11 5.21 -11.66
C GLN A 40 -8.85 5.85 -12.24
N GLN A 41 -9.01 6.66 -13.29
CA GLN A 41 -7.88 7.33 -13.92
C GLN A 41 -7.22 8.32 -12.95
N VAL A 42 -5.90 8.20 -12.81
CA VAL A 42 -5.07 9.11 -12.03
C VAL A 42 -4.75 10.32 -12.90
N THR A 43 -5.00 11.50 -12.38
CA THR A 43 -4.63 12.77 -12.99
C THR A 43 -3.43 13.38 -12.27
N GLN A 44 -2.63 14.15 -13.00
CA GLN A 44 -1.54 14.89 -12.41
C GLN A 44 -2.09 15.91 -11.40
N ASN A 45 -1.51 15.93 -10.21
CA ASN A 45 -1.87 16.86 -9.16
C ASN A 45 -0.64 17.15 -8.29
N MET A 46 0.06 18.24 -8.62
CA MET A 46 1.30 18.62 -7.94
C MET A 46 1.08 18.98 -6.47
N SER A 47 -0.06 19.58 -6.12
CA SER A 47 -0.34 19.97 -4.72
C SER A 47 -0.60 18.76 -3.82
N SER A 48 -1.02 17.62 -4.40
CA SER A 48 -1.18 16.35 -3.69
C SER A 48 -0.01 15.38 -3.91
N GLY A 49 1.11 15.84 -4.49
CA GLY A 49 2.29 15.00 -4.69
C GLY A 49 2.18 13.95 -5.80
N VAL A 50 1.26 14.12 -6.76
CA VAL A 50 1.06 13.17 -7.87
C VAL A 50 1.67 13.75 -9.15
N PHE A 51 2.75 13.14 -9.62
CA PHE A 51 3.47 13.56 -10.83
C PHE A 51 3.41 12.46 -11.89
N ILE A 52 3.02 12.82 -13.10
CA ILE A 52 2.98 11.91 -14.23
C ILE A 52 4.00 12.40 -15.26
N SER A 53 4.98 11.56 -15.55
CA SER A 53 5.88 11.71 -16.70
C SER A 53 5.44 10.75 -17.81
N THR A 54 6.14 10.75 -18.95
CA THR A 54 5.80 9.91 -20.10
C THR A 54 5.63 8.44 -19.71
N LYS A 55 6.58 7.84 -19.00
CA LYS A 55 6.54 6.41 -18.61
C LYS A 55 6.53 6.17 -17.11
N SER A 56 6.40 7.21 -16.30
CA SER A 56 6.48 7.08 -14.84
C SER A 56 5.35 7.81 -14.13
N LEU A 57 4.86 7.20 -13.05
CA LEU A 57 3.97 7.83 -12.08
C LEU A 57 4.71 7.92 -10.74
N VAL A 58 4.78 9.11 -10.17
CA VAL A 58 5.37 9.36 -8.85
C VAL A 58 4.27 9.81 -7.90
N LEU A 59 4.22 9.17 -6.74
CA LEU A 59 3.36 9.52 -5.60
C LEU A 59 4.27 9.92 -4.44
N GLN A 60 4.26 11.18 -4.07
CA GLN A 60 5.02 11.67 -2.93
C GLN A 60 4.24 11.51 -1.63
N ARG A 61 4.95 11.14 -0.57
CA ARG A 61 4.43 11.04 0.81
C ARG A 61 3.15 10.23 0.88
N VAL A 62 3.20 9.01 0.36
CA VAL A 62 2.03 8.13 0.26
C VAL A 62 1.35 7.95 1.62
N MET A 63 0.04 7.83 1.61
CA MET A 63 -0.79 7.55 2.78
C MET A 63 -1.53 6.23 2.58
N ARG A 64 -2.14 5.69 3.64
CA ARG A 64 -2.91 4.44 3.54
C ARG A 64 -4.02 4.45 2.48
N ARG A 65 -4.57 5.62 2.14
CA ARG A 65 -5.58 5.76 1.07
C ARG A 65 -5.04 5.52 -0.34
N ASP A 66 -3.72 5.65 -0.52
CA ASP A 66 -3.07 5.47 -1.82
C ASP A 66 -2.79 3.99 -2.09
N ALA A 67 -2.94 3.12 -1.09
CA ALA A 67 -2.88 1.68 -1.27
C ALA A 67 -3.97 1.20 -2.23
N GLY A 68 -3.67 0.19 -3.05
CA GLY A 68 -4.60 -0.34 -4.03
C GLY A 68 -3.93 -0.84 -5.30
N LEU A 69 -4.75 -1.17 -6.30
CA LEU A 69 -4.28 -1.68 -7.58
C LEU A 69 -3.95 -0.53 -8.52
N TYR A 70 -2.73 -0.53 -9.03
CA TYR A 70 -2.28 0.39 -10.08
C TYR A 70 -2.16 -0.35 -11.41
N THR A 71 -2.56 0.31 -12.50
CA THR A 71 -2.31 -0.15 -13.87
C THR A 71 -1.87 1.02 -14.73
N CYS A 72 -1.05 0.74 -15.75
CA CYS A 72 -0.79 1.68 -16.83
C CYS A 72 -1.43 1.17 -18.12
N ARG A 73 -1.98 2.09 -18.92
CA ARG A 73 -2.55 1.82 -20.23
C ARG A 73 -1.82 2.63 -21.28
N ALA A 74 -1.45 2.01 -22.39
CA ALA A 74 -0.75 2.64 -23.49
C ALA A 74 -1.58 2.51 -24.77
N ALA A 75 -1.78 3.63 -25.47
CA ALA A 75 -2.50 3.68 -26.73
C ALA A 75 -1.58 4.10 -27.89
N ASN A 76 -1.74 3.42 -29.02
CA ASN A 76 -1.17 3.78 -30.32
C ASN A 76 -2.30 3.93 -31.35
N GLN A 77 -1.95 4.19 -32.61
CA GLN A 77 -2.94 4.36 -33.68
C GLN A 77 -3.76 3.09 -34.00
N ILE A 78 -3.35 1.92 -33.49
CA ILE A 78 -4.02 0.64 -33.72
C ILE A 78 -4.97 0.29 -32.57
N GLY A 79 -4.63 0.69 -31.34
CA GLY A 79 -5.48 0.40 -30.18
C GLY A 79 -4.81 0.75 -28.85
N GLU A 80 -5.33 0.14 -27.79
CA GLU A 80 -4.88 0.34 -26.40
C GLU A 80 -4.61 -1.00 -25.73
N ALA A 81 -3.55 -1.06 -24.92
CA ALA A 81 -3.21 -2.21 -24.10
C ALA A 81 -3.00 -1.78 -22.64
N SER A 82 -3.37 -2.66 -21.70
CA SER A 82 -3.19 -2.46 -20.27
C SER A 82 -2.06 -3.35 -19.73
N SER A 83 -1.30 -2.84 -18.77
CA SER A 83 -0.32 -3.65 -18.04
C SER A 83 -1.00 -4.62 -17.08
N GLN A 84 -0.23 -5.60 -16.60
CA GLN A 84 -0.55 -6.28 -15.34
C GLN A 84 -0.67 -5.26 -14.20
N ALA A 85 -1.56 -5.52 -13.25
CA ALA A 85 -1.78 -4.68 -12.09
C ALA A 85 -0.69 -4.90 -11.02
N VAL A 86 -0.25 -3.83 -10.37
CA VAL A 86 0.62 -3.89 -9.19
C VAL A 86 -0.17 -3.39 -8.00
N TYR A 87 -0.22 -4.19 -6.93
CA TYR A 87 -0.85 -3.78 -5.69
C TYR A 87 0.14 -3.00 -4.82
N LEU A 88 -0.12 -1.72 -4.59
CA LEU A 88 0.63 -0.90 -3.64
C LEU A 88 0.15 -1.20 -2.22
N ARG A 89 1.04 -1.73 -1.39
CA ARG A 89 0.84 -1.82 0.07
C ARG A 89 1.48 -0.60 0.71
N VAL A 90 0.76 0.07 1.60
CA VAL A 90 1.29 1.16 2.42
C VAL A 90 1.12 0.79 3.89
N GLN A 91 2.22 0.59 4.59
CA GLN A 91 2.25 0.31 6.01
C GLN A 91 2.05 1.60 6.81
N LEU A 92 1.33 1.50 7.92
CA LEU A 92 1.16 2.63 8.82
C LEU A 92 2.51 3.06 9.38
N SER A 93 2.83 4.35 9.31
CA SER A 93 3.99 4.88 10.01
C SER A 93 3.57 5.28 11.43
N THR A 94 4.04 4.55 12.44
CA THR A 94 3.69 4.86 13.84
C THR A 94 4.60 5.93 14.45
N GLY A 95 5.54 6.51 13.70
CA GLY A 95 6.54 7.43 14.25
C GLY A 95 7.37 6.82 15.38
N GLY A 96 7.51 5.49 15.41
CA GLY A 96 8.17 4.74 16.49
C GLY A 96 7.29 4.52 17.73
N THR A 97 6.04 5.00 17.75
CA THR A 97 5.12 4.68 18.85
C THR A 97 4.68 3.22 18.75
N ALA A 98 4.76 2.51 19.86
CA ALA A 98 4.33 1.13 19.98
C ALA A 98 3.49 0.97 21.26
N SER A 99 2.45 0.14 21.19
CA SER A 99 1.69 -0.30 22.36
C SER A 99 2.25 -1.65 22.81
N GLU A 100 3.06 -1.64 23.86
CA GLU A 100 3.60 -2.86 24.46
C GLU A 100 2.68 -3.35 25.59
N LEU A 101 2.24 -4.61 25.51
CA LEU A 101 1.54 -5.30 26.60
C LEU A 101 2.40 -6.48 27.04
N ARG A 102 2.83 -6.47 28.30
CA ARG A 102 3.47 -7.62 28.95
C ARG A 102 2.41 -8.40 29.69
N TYR A 103 2.17 -9.64 29.26
CA TYR A 103 1.16 -10.51 29.84
C TYR A 103 1.79 -11.84 30.28
N ARG A 104 1.41 -12.30 31.47
CA ARG A 104 1.80 -13.62 31.99
C ARG A 104 0.55 -14.32 32.50
N ALA A 105 0.19 -15.44 31.89
CA ALA A 105 -0.92 -16.26 32.36
C ALA A 105 -0.56 -16.87 33.73
N ALA A 106 -1.48 -16.79 34.69
CA ALA A 106 -1.33 -17.37 36.03
C ALA A 106 -2.21 -18.62 36.23
N SER A 107 -3.26 -18.78 35.43
CA SER A 107 -4.19 -19.90 35.47
C SER A 107 -4.72 -20.27 34.09
N GLU A 108 -5.42 -21.40 33.98
CA GLU A 108 -6.04 -21.81 32.71
C GLU A 108 -7.10 -20.85 32.18
N ARG A 109 -7.69 -20.03 33.06
CA ARG A 109 -8.68 -19.01 32.69
C ARG A 109 -8.07 -17.79 32.02
N ASP A 110 -6.74 -17.67 32.06
CA ASP A 110 -5.98 -16.56 31.48
C ASP A 110 -5.62 -16.82 30.00
N TYR A 111 -5.82 -18.04 29.51
CA TYR A 111 -5.65 -18.37 28.09
C TYR A 111 -6.83 -17.85 27.26
N GLY A 112 -6.56 -17.45 26.02
CA GLY A 112 -7.57 -16.92 25.12
C GLY A 112 -7.04 -15.81 24.21
N SER A 113 -7.94 -14.95 23.74
CA SER A 113 -7.61 -13.88 22.78
C SER A 113 -7.45 -12.53 23.47
N LEU A 114 -6.28 -11.92 23.32
CA LEU A 114 -6.05 -10.51 23.65
C LEU A 114 -6.34 -9.63 22.44
N LEU A 115 -7.19 -8.63 22.63
CA LEU A 115 -7.54 -7.64 21.61
C LEU A 115 -6.84 -6.31 21.91
N CYS A 116 -5.88 -5.93 21.08
CA CYS A 116 -5.27 -4.61 21.17
C CYS A 116 -6.02 -3.64 20.25
N ARG A 117 -6.48 -2.50 20.80
CA ARG A 117 -7.20 -1.45 20.08
C ARG A 117 -6.64 -0.09 20.42
N ALA A 118 -6.37 0.72 19.40
CA ALA A 118 -6.08 2.14 19.56
C ALA A 118 -7.37 2.98 19.63
N THR A 119 -7.31 4.08 20.37
CA THR A 119 -8.36 5.11 20.43
C THR A 119 -7.74 6.48 20.20
N ASN A 120 -8.41 7.33 19.42
CA ASN A 120 -8.07 8.75 19.29
C ASN A 120 -9.35 9.60 19.37
N ALA A 121 -9.23 10.91 19.17
CA ALA A 121 -10.37 11.84 19.21
C ALA A 121 -11.47 11.54 18.17
N VAL A 122 -11.15 10.83 17.09
CA VAL A 122 -12.12 10.40 16.07
C VAL A 122 -12.88 9.15 16.52
N GLY A 123 -12.24 8.27 17.29
CA GLY A 123 -12.88 7.11 17.88
C GLY A 123 -11.96 5.91 18.10
N ARG A 124 -12.57 4.73 18.18
CA ARG A 124 -11.88 3.45 18.45
C ARG A 124 -11.61 2.69 17.16
N GLN A 125 -10.43 2.09 17.05
CA GLN A 125 -10.04 1.21 15.97
C GLN A 125 -11.09 0.11 15.74
N LYS A 126 -11.62 0.00 14.51
CA LYS A 126 -12.65 -0.99 14.14
C LYS A 126 -12.11 -2.43 14.11
N LYS A 127 -10.90 -2.63 13.57
CA LYS A 127 -10.23 -3.93 13.46
C LYS A 127 -9.08 -4.02 14.48
N PRO A 128 -9.26 -4.71 15.63
CA PRO A 128 -8.20 -4.88 16.62
C PRO A 128 -7.06 -5.75 16.09
N CYS A 129 -5.88 -5.60 16.67
CA CYS A 129 -4.87 -6.67 16.61
C CYS A 129 -5.30 -7.78 17.58
N VAL A 130 -5.16 -9.04 17.17
CA VAL A 130 -5.55 -10.20 17.96
C VAL A 130 -4.32 -11.03 18.27
N PHE A 131 -4.04 -11.25 19.55
CA PHE A 131 -2.98 -12.14 20.02
C PHE A 131 -3.64 -13.34 20.69
N GLN A 132 -3.24 -14.55 20.32
CA GLN A 132 -3.71 -15.77 20.98
C GLN A 132 -2.70 -16.19 22.05
N ILE A 133 -3.15 -16.25 23.29
CA ILE A 133 -2.41 -16.83 24.40
C ILE A 133 -2.88 -18.26 24.53
N VAL A 134 -2.02 -19.17 24.11
CA VAL A 134 -2.22 -20.60 24.26
C VAL A 134 -1.34 -21.13 25.39
N PRO A 135 -1.79 -22.14 26.15
CA PRO A 135 -0.90 -22.83 27.07
C PRO A 135 0.30 -23.36 26.30
N ALA A 136 1.49 -23.17 26.86
CA ALA A 136 2.66 -23.91 26.43
C ALA A 136 2.45 -25.36 26.88
N GLY A 137 1.66 -26.13 26.11
CA GLY A 137 1.57 -27.56 26.28
C GLY A 137 2.95 -28.16 26.04
N ASN A 138 3.38 -29.03 26.97
CA ASN A 138 4.63 -29.80 26.88
C ASN A 138 4.79 -30.39 25.47
N LEU A 139 5.79 -29.93 24.73
CA LEU A 139 6.33 -30.66 23.58
C LEU A 139 6.90 -32.00 24.04
#